data_AF-A0A524AJ62-F1
#
_entry.id   AF-A0A524AJ62-F1
#
_cell.length_a   1.000
_cell.length_b   1.000
_cell.length_c   1.000
_cell.angle_alpha   90.00
_cell.angle_beta   90.00
_cell.angle_gamma   90.00
#
_symmetry.space_group_name_H-M   'P 1'
#
loop_
_entity.id
_entity.type
_entity.pdbx_description
1 polymer ?
#
loop_
_entity_poly.entity_id
_entity_poly.type
_entity_poly.pdbx_seq_one_letter_code
_entity_poly.pdbx_strand_id
1 'polypeptide(L)'
;MRCLPLPGLIDVHVHLRDPGATYKEDFSTGTAAALAGGVVAVLDMPNNTPPTVNGQRLSEKTQIASEKARCDFGFYLGATEDNVGDGATLSHRVAGLKIYMGQTYGPLKMADLAALMAHFQSWPADKPIAVHIEGLAMAGAIALARLYGKQLHICHVSRKAEIELIKKAKESQGATKLTCEVTPHHLFLTQADAARLGNLAHVKPPLGTEEDRAALWDNLDIVDVIASDHAPHTIAEKESPEPPPGVPGLETTLPLLLTAVVDGRLSWERLIELTSENPARIFGLKRDERTYIEVDPDDRYVLNGSSLKTKCGWTPFEGMTMRGRVVRVYLRGALAYADGQVLVQPGFGRALF
;
A
#
# COMPACT_ATOMS: atom_id res chain seq x y z
N MET A 1 22.06 19.95 -11.09
CA MET A 1 20.98 19.06 -10.64
C MET A 1 20.33 19.72 -9.43
N ARG A 2 19.05 20.09 -9.51
CA ARG A 2 18.33 20.72 -8.39
C ARG A 2 17.67 19.61 -7.57
N CYS A 3 18.33 19.16 -6.51
CA CYS A 3 17.73 18.18 -5.60
C CYS A 3 16.72 18.89 -4.69
N LEU A 4 15.47 18.42 -4.66
CA LEU A 4 14.42 18.89 -3.79
C LEU A 4 14.25 17.91 -2.62
N PRO A 5 14.40 18.34 -1.35
CA PRO A 5 14.10 17.49 -0.21
C PRO A 5 12.59 17.33 -0.03
N LEU A 6 12.14 16.10 0.21
CA LEU A 6 10.77 15.77 0.57
C LEU A 6 10.77 14.85 1.79
N PRO A 7 9.69 14.83 2.59
CA PRO A 7 9.49 13.76 3.55
C PRO A 7 9.56 12.38 2.89
N GLY A 8 10.13 11.39 3.60
CA GLY A 8 10.08 10.01 3.12
C GLY A 8 8.66 9.48 3.04
N LEU A 9 8.39 8.68 2.01
CA LEU A 9 7.08 8.07 1.80
C LEU A 9 6.83 6.92 2.78
N ILE A 10 5.58 6.74 3.14
CA ILE A 10 5.10 5.61 3.94
C ILE A 10 4.09 4.87 3.08
N ASP A 11 4.43 3.63 2.70
CA ASP A 11 3.50 2.79 1.95
C ASP A 11 2.72 1.89 2.90
N VAL A 12 1.42 2.13 3.02
CA VAL A 12 0.55 1.47 4.00
C VAL A 12 -0.06 0.17 3.48
N HIS A 13 0.26 -0.25 2.25
CA HIS A 13 -0.28 -1.44 1.63
C HIS A 13 0.76 -2.13 0.75
N VAL A 14 1.49 -3.09 1.33
CA VAL A 14 2.44 -3.93 0.58
C VAL A 14 2.25 -5.41 0.89
N HIS A 15 2.72 -6.26 -0.02
CA HIS A 15 2.79 -7.70 0.14
C HIS A 15 4.22 -8.20 -0.14
N LEU A 16 5.04 -8.30 0.91
CA LEU A 16 6.47 -8.65 0.83
C LEU A 16 6.74 -10.15 0.79
N ARG A 17 5.69 -10.97 0.88
CA ARG A 17 5.67 -12.43 0.61
C ARG A 17 6.53 -13.30 1.55
N ASP A 18 7.09 -12.73 2.62
CA ASP A 18 7.91 -13.40 3.62
C ASP A 18 7.21 -13.35 5.00
N PRO A 19 6.94 -14.48 5.68
CA PRO A 19 7.31 -15.87 5.33
C PRO A 19 6.52 -16.47 4.16
N GLY A 20 7.07 -17.54 3.58
CA GLY A 20 6.38 -18.42 2.63
C GLY A 20 6.85 -18.26 1.19
N ALA A 21 6.29 -17.31 0.46
CA ALA A 21 6.48 -17.19 -0.98
C ALA A 21 7.69 -16.31 -1.34
N THR A 22 8.84 -16.57 -0.70
CA THR A 22 10.03 -15.71 -0.77
C THR A 22 10.67 -15.64 -2.16
N TYR A 23 10.34 -16.57 -3.05
CA TYR A 23 10.76 -16.54 -4.46
C TYR A 23 10.08 -15.41 -5.26
N LYS A 24 8.91 -14.91 -4.80
CA LYS A 24 8.22 -13.76 -5.40
C LYS A 24 8.83 -12.44 -4.93
N GLU A 25 9.08 -12.34 -3.63
CA GLU A 25 9.72 -11.22 -2.95
C GLU A 25 10.09 -11.63 -1.52
N ASP A 26 11.05 -10.94 -0.88
CA ASP A 26 11.22 -11.04 0.58
C ASP A 26 11.46 -9.67 1.22
N PHE A 27 11.57 -9.61 2.55
CA PHE A 27 11.82 -8.35 3.24
C PHE A 27 13.12 -7.66 2.80
N SER A 28 14.18 -8.38 2.40
CA SER A 28 15.46 -7.76 1.99
C SER A 28 15.35 -7.05 0.65
N THR A 29 14.64 -7.66 -0.28
CA THR A 29 14.47 -7.20 -1.67
C THR A 29 13.32 -6.22 -1.80
N GLY A 30 12.17 -6.50 -1.20
CA GLY A 30 11.04 -5.59 -1.20
C GLY A 30 11.31 -4.28 -0.45
N THR A 31 12.06 -4.30 0.66
CA THR A 31 12.46 -3.03 1.31
C THR A 31 13.63 -2.33 0.62
N ALA A 32 14.44 -3.06 -0.17
CA ALA A 32 15.38 -2.41 -1.09
C ALA A 32 14.63 -1.67 -2.22
N ALA A 33 13.57 -2.28 -2.76
CA ALA A 33 12.65 -1.67 -3.71
C ALA A 33 11.94 -0.44 -3.09
N ALA A 34 11.49 -0.55 -1.84
CA ALA A 34 10.90 0.57 -1.11
C ALA A 34 11.88 1.77 -1.05
N LEU A 35 13.12 1.56 -0.59
CA LEU A 35 14.12 2.63 -0.53
C LEU A 35 14.43 3.20 -1.93
N ALA A 36 14.56 2.36 -2.95
CA ALA A 36 14.78 2.83 -4.33
C ALA A 36 13.61 3.68 -4.87
N GLY A 37 12.38 3.42 -4.40
CA GLY A 37 11.19 4.21 -4.68
C GLY A 37 10.96 5.43 -3.77
N GLY A 38 11.87 5.71 -2.82
CA GLY A 38 11.72 6.81 -1.86
C GLY A 38 10.82 6.50 -0.65
N VAL A 39 10.44 5.24 -0.48
CA VAL A 39 9.63 4.74 0.64
C VAL A 39 10.53 4.36 1.81
N VAL A 40 10.30 5.01 2.96
CA VAL A 40 11.11 4.87 4.18
C VAL A 40 10.46 3.97 5.23
N ALA A 41 9.16 3.72 5.09
CA ALA A 41 8.42 2.80 5.94
C ALA A 41 7.34 2.05 5.15
N VAL A 42 7.14 0.77 5.47
CA VAL A 42 6.13 -0.08 4.83
C VAL A 42 5.23 -0.79 5.83
N LEU A 43 3.94 -0.93 5.53
CA LEU A 43 3.00 -1.74 6.31
C LEU A 43 2.58 -2.98 5.51
N ASP A 44 3.10 -4.13 5.93
CA ASP A 44 2.95 -5.38 5.19
C ASP A 44 1.67 -6.13 5.59
N MET A 45 0.94 -6.57 4.56
CA MET A 45 -0.34 -7.24 4.68
C MET A 45 -0.22 -8.66 5.25
N PRO A 46 -1.28 -9.23 5.85
CA PRO A 46 -1.17 -10.47 6.64
C PRO A 46 -1.35 -11.75 5.84
N ASN A 47 -1.53 -11.69 4.52
CA ASN A 47 -1.85 -12.83 3.65
C ASN A 47 -0.60 -13.61 3.18
N ASN A 48 0.46 -13.63 4.00
CA ASN A 48 1.60 -14.53 3.82
C ASN A 48 1.16 -15.99 3.99
N THR A 49 2.09 -16.91 3.75
CA THR A 49 1.87 -18.34 3.99
C THR A 49 2.92 -18.83 4.99
N PRO A 50 2.57 -19.05 6.27
CA PRO A 50 1.25 -18.91 6.88
C PRO A 50 0.82 -17.44 7.11
N PRO A 51 -0.49 -17.15 7.21
CA PRO A 51 -0.98 -15.78 7.38
C PRO A 51 -0.74 -15.24 8.80
N THR A 52 -0.60 -13.92 8.93
CA THR A 52 -0.37 -13.21 10.19
C THR A 52 -1.70 -12.96 10.92
N VAL A 53 -2.23 -13.99 11.58
CA VAL A 53 -3.57 -13.99 12.20
C VAL A 53 -3.55 -14.15 13.73
N ASN A 54 -2.40 -14.33 14.34
CA ASN A 54 -2.25 -14.45 15.79
C ASN A 54 -0.87 -13.97 16.27
N GLY A 55 -0.67 -13.95 17.58
CA GLY A 55 0.53 -13.42 18.22
C GLY A 55 1.81 -14.19 17.87
N GLN A 56 1.73 -15.51 17.69
CA GLN A 56 2.86 -16.34 17.28
C GLN A 56 3.32 -15.96 15.87
N ARG A 57 2.39 -15.93 14.91
CA ARG A 57 2.69 -15.57 13.50
C ARG A 57 3.22 -14.16 13.39
N LEU A 58 2.69 -13.22 14.18
CA LEU A 58 3.19 -11.86 14.25
C LEU A 58 4.64 -11.81 14.76
N SER A 59 4.96 -12.53 15.84
CA SER A 59 6.32 -12.59 16.37
C SER A 59 7.30 -13.23 15.38
N GLU A 60 6.93 -14.35 14.75
CA GLU A 60 7.74 -15.03 13.71
C GLU A 60 8.07 -14.07 12.56
N LYS A 61 7.06 -13.39 12.02
CA LYS A 61 7.23 -12.44 10.92
C LYS A 61 8.06 -11.22 11.33
N THR A 62 7.90 -10.74 12.56
CA THR A 62 8.70 -9.63 13.10
C THR A 62 10.17 -10.01 13.23
N GLN A 63 10.48 -11.22 13.68
CA GLN A 63 11.86 -11.73 13.74
C GLN A 63 12.50 -11.74 12.34
N ILE A 64 11.81 -12.34 11.35
CA ILE A 64 12.30 -12.43 9.97
C ILE A 64 12.55 -11.03 9.38
N ALA A 65 11.60 -10.11 9.56
CA ALA A 65 11.76 -8.75 9.08
C ALA A 65 12.89 -8.01 9.78
N SER A 66 13.08 -8.20 11.09
CA SER A 66 14.17 -7.57 11.85
C SER A 66 15.56 -7.98 11.35
N GLU A 67 15.69 -9.16 10.73
CA GLU A 67 16.95 -9.66 10.16
C GLU A 67 17.16 -9.23 8.71
N LYS A 68 16.09 -8.85 8.00
CA LYS A 68 16.11 -8.67 6.54
C LYS A 68 15.75 -7.27 6.06
N ALA A 69 14.84 -6.58 6.75
CA ALA A 69 14.30 -5.30 6.32
C ALA A 69 15.37 -4.20 6.31
N ARG A 70 15.33 -3.34 5.30
CA ARG A 70 16.24 -2.22 5.08
C ARG A 70 15.60 -0.87 5.37
N CYS A 71 14.28 -0.77 5.24
CA CYS A 71 13.47 0.36 5.70
C CYS A 71 12.63 -0.05 6.93
N ASP A 72 12.06 0.93 7.64
CA ASP A 72 11.26 0.65 8.83
C ASP A 72 9.93 -0.04 8.42
N PHE A 73 9.37 -0.88 9.30
CA PHE A 73 8.27 -1.76 8.91
C PHE A 73 7.22 -1.95 10.01
N GLY A 74 5.99 -2.21 9.59
CA GLY A 74 4.89 -2.63 10.45
C GLY A 74 4.05 -3.70 9.78
N PHE A 75 3.15 -4.30 10.54
CA PHE A 75 2.28 -5.38 10.05
C PHE A 75 0.82 -5.10 10.35
N TYR A 76 -0.05 -5.56 9.47
CA TYR A 76 -1.46 -5.77 9.80
C TYR A 76 -1.65 -7.13 10.48
N LEU A 77 -2.67 -7.21 11.34
CA LEU A 77 -3.24 -8.50 11.74
C LEU A 77 -4.36 -8.87 10.74
N GLY A 78 -4.38 -10.10 10.25
CA GLY A 78 -5.49 -10.61 9.43
C GLY A 78 -6.65 -11.02 10.30
N ALA A 79 -7.86 -10.56 9.98
CA ALA A 79 -9.08 -11.07 10.61
C ALA A 79 -9.43 -12.46 10.07
N THR A 80 -9.80 -13.37 10.96
CA THR A 80 -10.43 -14.66 10.67
C THR A 80 -11.70 -14.80 11.49
N GLU A 81 -12.54 -15.77 11.18
CA GLU A 81 -13.78 -15.99 11.93
C GLU A 81 -13.53 -16.38 13.40
N ASP A 82 -12.34 -16.94 13.69
CA ASP A 82 -12.00 -17.49 15.00
C ASP A 82 -11.10 -16.59 15.88
N ASN A 83 -10.56 -15.47 15.37
CA ASN A 83 -9.51 -14.71 16.07
C ASN A 83 -9.95 -13.36 16.67
N VAL A 84 -11.25 -13.11 16.83
CA VAL A 84 -11.80 -11.83 17.32
C VAL A 84 -11.17 -11.40 18.66
N GLY A 85 -11.23 -12.27 19.66
CA GLY A 85 -10.77 -11.96 21.02
C GLY A 85 -9.26 -11.75 21.08
N ASP A 86 -8.51 -12.76 20.63
CA ASP A 86 -7.04 -12.71 20.62
C ASP A 86 -6.52 -11.55 19.77
N GLY A 87 -7.16 -11.27 18.65
CA GLY A 87 -6.76 -10.20 17.74
C GLY A 87 -6.82 -8.82 18.39
N ALA A 88 -7.89 -8.51 19.12
CA ALA A 88 -8.02 -7.22 19.81
C ALA A 88 -6.90 -6.98 20.83
N THR A 89 -6.42 -8.03 21.50
CA THR A 89 -5.29 -7.93 22.46
C THR A 89 -3.95 -7.58 21.79
N LEU A 90 -3.80 -7.89 20.50
CA LEU A 90 -2.58 -7.66 19.71
C LEU A 90 -2.54 -6.28 19.03
N SER A 91 -3.62 -5.50 19.10
CA SER A 91 -3.79 -4.20 18.44
C SER A 91 -2.64 -3.19 18.66
N HIS A 92 -1.97 -3.22 19.81
CA HIS A 92 -0.84 -2.35 20.12
C HIS A 92 0.44 -2.72 19.35
N ARG A 93 0.55 -3.96 18.85
CA ARG A 93 1.72 -4.51 18.13
C ARG A 93 1.58 -4.45 16.61
N VAL A 94 0.47 -3.92 16.11
CA VAL A 94 0.14 -3.89 14.67
C VAL A 94 -0.34 -2.51 14.23
N ALA A 95 -0.25 -2.28 12.92
CA ALA A 95 -0.74 -1.06 12.29
C ALA A 95 -2.28 -0.97 12.29
N GLY A 96 -2.94 -2.11 12.14
CA GLY A 96 -4.39 -2.20 12.08
C GLY A 96 -4.85 -3.63 11.86
N LEU A 97 -6.17 -3.81 11.82
CA LEU A 97 -6.80 -5.07 11.42
C LEU A 97 -7.10 -5.01 9.92
N LYS A 98 -6.66 -6.01 9.15
CA LYS A 98 -7.03 -6.17 7.73
C LYS A 98 -8.14 -7.22 7.61
N ILE A 99 -9.26 -6.82 7.02
CA ILE A 99 -10.40 -7.70 6.72
C ILE A 99 -10.57 -7.79 5.20
N TYR A 100 -10.69 -9.02 4.68
CA TYR A 100 -10.97 -9.26 3.26
C TYR A 100 -12.45 -9.59 3.08
N MET A 101 -13.24 -8.62 2.64
CA MET A 101 -14.69 -8.75 2.43
C MET A 101 -15.05 -9.02 0.95
N GLY A 102 -14.12 -8.74 0.03
CA GLY A 102 -14.27 -8.98 -1.41
C GLY A 102 -13.76 -10.34 -1.91
N GLN A 103 -13.63 -10.48 -3.22
CA GLN A 103 -12.88 -11.59 -3.82
C GLN A 103 -11.39 -11.40 -3.54
N THR A 104 -10.85 -12.18 -2.62
CA THR A 104 -9.43 -12.14 -2.29
C THR A 104 -8.68 -13.34 -2.84
N TYR A 105 -7.39 -13.14 -3.10
CA TYR A 105 -6.43 -14.24 -3.21
C TYR A 105 -5.99 -14.67 -1.81
N GLY A 106 -5.94 -15.97 -1.54
CA GLY A 106 -5.55 -16.52 -0.24
C GLY A 106 -6.72 -16.80 0.74
N PRO A 107 -6.41 -17.26 1.97
CA PRO A 107 -7.38 -17.94 2.83
C PRO A 107 -8.21 -17.02 3.73
N LEU A 108 -8.03 -15.69 3.67
CA LEU A 108 -8.52 -14.76 4.70
C LEU A 108 -9.88 -14.11 4.41
N LYS A 109 -10.68 -14.70 3.52
CA LYS A 109 -12.00 -14.14 3.19
C LYS A 109 -12.93 -14.22 4.41
N MET A 110 -13.46 -13.08 4.84
CA MET A 110 -14.48 -12.98 5.88
C MET A 110 -15.86 -13.15 5.24
N ALA A 111 -16.53 -14.28 5.53
CA ALA A 111 -17.86 -14.56 4.98
C ALA A 111 -18.97 -14.44 6.03
N ASP A 112 -18.65 -14.70 7.31
CA ASP A 112 -19.61 -14.65 8.40
C ASP A 112 -19.86 -13.22 8.93
N LEU A 113 -21.13 -12.81 8.94
CA LEU A 113 -21.55 -11.48 9.41
C LEU A 113 -21.38 -11.33 10.92
N ALA A 114 -21.61 -12.38 11.71
CA ALA A 114 -21.48 -12.30 13.16
C ALA A 114 -20.01 -12.11 13.57
N ALA A 115 -19.08 -12.83 12.93
CA ALA A 115 -17.65 -12.64 13.09
C ALA A 115 -17.21 -11.25 12.65
N LEU A 116 -17.69 -10.75 11.51
CA LEU A 116 -17.43 -9.39 11.05
C LEU A 116 -17.89 -8.34 12.09
N MET A 117 -19.13 -8.45 12.57
CA MET A 117 -19.66 -7.56 13.61
C MET A 117 -18.86 -7.66 14.91
N ALA A 118 -18.44 -8.87 15.30
CA ALA A 118 -17.65 -9.10 16.50
C ALA A 118 -16.25 -8.45 16.41
N HIS A 119 -15.60 -8.50 15.23
CA HIS A 119 -14.37 -7.76 14.96
C HIS A 119 -14.58 -6.25 15.08
N PHE A 120 -15.61 -5.71 14.42
CA PHE A 120 -15.96 -4.29 14.51
C PHE A 120 -16.35 -3.86 15.92
N GLN A 121 -16.90 -4.73 16.75
CA GLN A 121 -17.22 -4.42 18.14
C GLN A 121 -15.96 -4.40 19.01
N SER A 122 -15.10 -5.42 18.87
CA SER A 122 -13.98 -5.70 19.77
C SER A 122 -12.71 -4.91 19.47
N TRP A 123 -12.47 -4.54 18.20
CA TRP A 123 -11.24 -3.84 17.81
C TRP A 123 -11.14 -2.43 18.42
N PRO A 124 -9.98 -1.96 18.90
CA PRO A 124 -9.87 -0.62 19.52
C PRO A 124 -10.26 0.53 18.57
N ALA A 125 -10.94 1.54 19.10
CA ALA A 125 -11.48 2.65 18.31
C ALA A 125 -10.42 3.68 17.87
N ASP A 126 -9.21 3.60 18.41
CA ASP A 126 -8.04 4.40 18.06
C ASP A 126 -7.14 3.72 17.00
N LYS A 127 -7.45 2.48 16.60
CA LYS A 127 -6.70 1.72 15.58
C LYS A 127 -7.53 1.52 14.30
N PRO A 128 -6.93 1.66 13.10
CA PRO A 128 -7.62 1.41 11.83
C PRO A 128 -8.09 -0.04 11.67
N ILE A 129 -9.29 -0.19 11.09
CA ILE A 129 -9.74 -1.40 10.40
C ILE A 129 -9.61 -1.12 8.90
N ALA A 130 -8.64 -1.76 8.24
CA ALA A 130 -8.43 -1.69 6.80
C ALA A 130 -9.22 -2.80 6.10
N VAL A 131 -9.98 -2.47 5.05
CA VAL A 131 -10.84 -3.44 4.36
C VAL A 131 -10.53 -3.53 2.87
N HIS A 132 -10.30 -4.76 2.39
CA HIS A 132 -10.37 -5.06 0.96
C HIS A 132 -11.84 -5.31 0.61
N ILE A 133 -12.44 -4.40 -0.16
CA ILE A 133 -13.87 -4.41 -0.45
C ILE A 133 -14.15 -3.80 -1.81
N GLU A 134 -15.15 -4.36 -2.52
CA GLU A 134 -15.61 -3.88 -3.83
C GLU A 134 -17.14 -3.77 -3.81
N GLY A 135 -17.68 -2.76 -4.48
CA GLY A 135 -19.13 -2.63 -4.71
C GLY A 135 -19.99 -2.51 -3.44
N LEU A 136 -21.16 -3.16 -3.43
CA LEU A 136 -22.21 -2.96 -2.41
C LEU A 136 -21.75 -3.25 -0.97
N ALA A 137 -20.77 -4.14 -0.79
CA ALA A 137 -20.26 -4.48 0.54
C ALA A 137 -19.64 -3.25 1.24
N MET A 138 -19.14 -2.26 0.48
CA MET A 138 -18.58 -1.01 1.02
C MET A 138 -19.58 -0.27 1.90
N ALA A 139 -20.84 -0.17 1.47
CA ALA A 139 -21.88 0.48 2.26
C ALA A 139 -22.10 -0.21 3.61
N GLY A 140 -22.04 -1.55 3.64
CA GLY A 140 -22.12 -2.35 4.86
C GLY A 140 -20.95 -2.08 5.82
N ALA A 141 -19.71 -2.06 5.31
CA ALA A 141 -18.54 -1.75 6.13
C ALA A 141 -18.61 -0.33 6.72
N ILE A 142 -19.02 0.67 5.92
CA ILE A 142 -19.24 2.05 6.39
C ILE A 142 -20.31 2.09 7.48
N ALA A 143 -21.43 1.37 7.30
CA ALA A 143 -22.49 1.30 8.30
C ALA A 143 -22.01 0.66 9.62
N LEU A 144 -21.25 -0.43 9.56
CA LEU A 144 -20.66 -1.08 10.74
C LEU A 144 -19.65 -0.17 11.46
N ALA A 145 -18.76 0.49 10.71
CA ALA A 145 -17.81 1.44 11.28
C ALA A 145 -18.52 2.56 12.05
N ARG A 146 -19.61 3.08 11.48
CA ARG A 146 -20.44 4.10 12.12
C ARG A 146 -21.16 3.55 13.36
N LEU A 147 -21.78 2.38 13.25
CA LEU A 147 -22.51 1.73 14.34
C LEU A 147 -21.63 1.50 15.57
N TYR A 148 -20.37 1.09 15.36
CA TYR A 148 -19.43 0.76 16.44
C TYR A 148 -18.39 1.85 16.74
N GLY A 149 -18.48 3.02 16.08
CA GLY A 149 -17.56 4.14 16.29
C GLY A 149 -16.10 3.83 15.95
N LYS A 150 -15.85 3.02 14.92
CA LYS A 150 -14.50 2.56 14.53
C LYS A 150 -13.87 3.38 13.41
N GLN A 151 -12.54 3.35 13.37
CA GLN A 151 -11.76 3.87 12.24
C GLN A 151 -11.84 2.88 11.09
N LEU A 152 -12.36 3.33 9.95
CA LEU A 152 -12.44 2.51 8.74
C LEU A 152 -11.51 3.10 7.69
N HIS A 153 -10.67 2.24 7.11
CA HIS A 153 -9.83 2.56 5.99
C HIS A 153 -10.21 1.67 4.81
N ILE A 154 -10.74 2.25 3.73
CA ILE A 154 -11.10 1.52 2.51
C ILE A 154 -9.84 1.38 1.65
N CYS A 155 -9.39 0.14 1.43
CA CYS A 155 -8.21 -0.11 0.60
C CYS A 155 -8.51 0.08 -0.90
N HIS A 156 -7.48 0.47 -1.67
CA HIS A 156 -7.40 0.48 -3.13
C HIS A 156 -8.72 0.79 -3.87
N VAL A 157 -9.33 1.94 -3.58
CA VAL A 157 -10.55 2.42 -4.25
C VAL A 157 -10.28 2.55 -5.74
N SER A 158 -11.14 1.95 -6.57
CA SER A 158 -10.85 1.77 -8.00
C SER A 158 -11.94 2.30 -8.94
N ARG A 159 -13.14 2.60 -8.41
CA ARG A 159 -14.31 2.96 -9.21
C ARG A 159 -14.86 4.34 -8.88
N LYS A 160 -15.49 4.95 -9.88
CA LYS A 160 -16.25 6.21 -9.72
C LYS A 160 -17.33 6.08 -8.64
N ALA A 161 -18.14 5.03 -8.71
CA ALA A 161 -19.23 4.84 -7.76
C ALA A 161 -18.74 4.68 -6.30
N GLU A 162 -17.54 4.12 -6.12
CA GLU A 162 -16.93 3.93 -4.80
C GLU A 162 -16.42 5.25 -4.22
N ILE A 163 -15.66 6.03 -5.00
CA ILE A 163 -15.14 7.32 -4.52
C ILE A 163 -16.27 8.33 -4.29
N GLU A 164 -17.33 8.33 -5.11
CA GLU A 164 -18.52 9.15 -4.89
C GLU A 164 -19.30 8.74 -3.62
N LEU A 165 -19.37 7.44 -3.32
CA LEU A 165 -19.96 6.96 -2.07
C LEU A 165 -19.13 7.41 -0.86
N ILE A 166 -17.80 7.29 -0.94
CA ILE A 166 -16.89 7.73 0.13
C ILE A 166 -17.01 9.24 0.34
N LYS A 167 -17.05 10.03 -0.73
CA LYS A 167 -17.27 11.48 -0.68
C LYS A 167 -18.55 11.81 0.08
N LYS A 168 -19.69 11.25 -0.33
CA LYS A 168 -20.98 11.45 0.36
C LYS A 168 -20.92 10.97 1.81
N ALA A 169 -20.22 9.87 2.09
CA ALA A 169 -20.08 9.35 3.45
C ALA A 169 -19.22 10.26 4.35
N LYS A 170 -18.19 10.92 3.80
CA LYS A 170 -17.40 11.93 4.51
C LYS A 170 -18.17 13.24 4.72
N GLU A 171 -18.88 13.72 3.70
CA GLU A 171 -19.67 14.96 3.75
C GLU A 171 -20.89 14.87 4.68
N SER A 172 -21.54 13.71 4.73
CA SER A 172 -22.77 13.51 5.52
C SER A 172 -22.58 13.54 7.04
N GLN A 173 -21.35 13.68 7.56
CA GLN A 173 -21.08 13.58 9.00
C GLN A 173 -20.02 14.58 9.51
N GLY A 174 -20.25 15.09 10.73
CA GLY A 174 -19.18 15.64 11.57
C GLY A 174 -18.21 14.52 11.98
N ALA A 175 -16.93 14.69 11.66
CA ALA A 175 -15.80 13.84 12.03
C ALA A 175 -16.05 12.31 11.91
N THR A 176 -16.37 11.81 10.70
CA THR A 176 -16.16 10.38 10.42
C THR A 176 -14.68 10.06 10.48
N LYS A 177 -14.33 8.94 11.13
CA LYS A 177 -12.99 8.35 11.02
C LYS A 177 -12.89 7.43 9.78
N LEU A 178 -13.57 7.82 8.69
CA LEU A 178 -13.56 7.12 7.42
C LEU A 178 -12.41 7.68 6.58
N THR A 179 -11.54 6.81 6.11
CA THR A 179 -10.46 7.14 5.18
C THR A 179 -10.41 6.14 4.04
N CYS A 180 -9.70 6.47 2.97
CA CYS A 180 -9.43 5.56 1.87
C CYS A 180 -8.06 5.78 1.25
N GLU A 181 -7.60 4.76 0.53
CA GLU A 181 -6.44 4.86 -0.34
C GLU A 181 -6.81 4.55 -1.79
N VAL A 182 -6.00 5.05 -2.72
CA VAL A 182 -6.04 4.71 -4.15
C VAL A 182 -4.65 4.25 -4.57
N THR A 183 -4.57 3.31 -5.52
CA THR A 183 -3.28 2.83 -6.02
C THR A 183 -2.83 3.60 -7.27
N PRO A 184 -1.51 3.62 -7.57
CA PRO A 184 -1.03 4.17 -8.83
C PRO A 184 -1.59 3.45 -10.05
N HIS A 185 -1.77 2.14 -10.01
CA HIS A 185 -2.28 1.43 -11.19
C HIS A 185 -3.75 1.78 -11.48
N HIS A 186 -4.56 2.15 -10.48
CA HIS A 186 -5.90 2.69 -10.71
C HIS A 186 -5.92 4.16 -11.14
N LEU A 187 -4.88 4.95 -10.82
CA LEU A 187 -4.74 6.34 -11.27
C LEU A 187 -4.14 6.48 -12.68
N PHE A 188 -3.29 5.55 -13.10
CA PHE A 188 -2.50 5.71 -14.32
C PHE A 188 -2.85 4.71 -15.42
N LEU A 189 -3.45 3.56 -15.09
CA LEU A 189 -3.86 2.54 -16.08
C LEU A 189 -5.38 2.40 -16.14
N THR A 190 -5.86 1.88 -17.27
CA THR A 190 -7.28 1.59 -17.51
C THR A 190 -7.48 0.22 -18.13
N GLN A 191 -8.74 -0.15 -18.40
CA GLN A 191 -9.08 -1.32 -19.22
C GLN A 191 -8.42 -1.32 -20.61
N ALA A 192 -8.13 -0.15 -21.19
CA ALA A 192 -7.40 -0.09 -22.46
C ALA A 192 -5.97 -0.64 -22.31
N ASP A 193 -5.31 -0.33 -21.18
CA ASP A 193 -4.01 -0.91 -20.85
C ASP A 193 -4.12 -2.39 -20.51
N ALA A 194 -5.19 -2.80 -19.84
CA ALA A 194 -5.43 -4.22 -19.55
C ALA A 194 -5.46 -5.07 -20.83
N ALA A 195 -6.09 -4.58 -21.89
CA ALA A 195 -6.12 -5.26 -23.18
C ALA A 195 -4.72 -5.43 -23.80
N ARG A 196 -3.83 -4.44 -23.60
CA ARG A 196 -2.44 -4.48 -24.07
C ARG A 196 -1.54 -5.38 -23.22
N LEU A 197 -1.72 -5.35 -21.90
CA LEU A 197 -0.87 -6.05 -20.92
C LEU A 197 -1.27 -7.51 -20.71
N GLY A 198 -2.49 -7.90 -21.08
CA GLY A 198 -3.01 -9.24 -20.85
C GLY A 198 -2.95 -9.60 -19.36
N ASN A 199 -2.40 -10.77 -19.03
CA ASN A 199 -2.36 -11.26 -17.66
C ASN A 199 -1.51 -10.38 -16.71
N LEU A 200 -0.57 -9.57 -17.23
CA LEU A 200 0.22 -8.65 -16.41
C LEU A 200 -0.63 -7.54 -15.78
N ALA A 201 -1.79 -7.23 -16.37
CA ALA A 201 -2.77 -6.32 -15.80
C ALA A 201 -3.79 -7.00 -14.86
N HIS A 202 -3.68 -8.32 -14.63
CA HIS A 202 -4.59 -8.98 -13.69
C HIS A 202 -4.30 -8.50 -12.26
N VAL A 203 -5.22 -7.73 -11.70
CA VAL A 203 -5.16 -7.12 -10.36
C VAL A 203 -6.56 -7.11 -9.74
N LYS A 204 -6.63 -7.00 -8.41
CA LYS A 204 -7.87 -6.95 -7.64
C LYS A 204 -7.79 -5.78 -6.65
N PRO A 205 -8.65 -4.74 -6.77
CA PRO A 205 -9.72 -4.58 -7.76
C PRO A 205 -9.21 -4.44 -9.21
N PRO A 206 -9.95 -4.92 -10.22
CA PRO A 206 -9.51 -4.87 -11.61
C PRO A 206 -9.44 -3.43 -12.13
N LEU A 207 -8.60 -3.20 -13.15
CA LEU A 207 -8.49 -1.89 -13.79
C LEU A 207 -9.85 -1.38 -14.29
N GLY A 208 -10.15 -0.12 -13.98
CA GLY A 208 -11.40 0.55 -14.30
C GLY A 208 -11.44 1.13 -15.70
N THR A 209 -12.58 1.71 -16.05
CA THR A 209 -12.73 2.48 -17.29
C THR A 209 -11.96 3.81 -17.22
N GLU A 210 -11.85 4.53 -18.34
CA GLU A 210 -11.34 5.91 -18.31
C GLU A 210 -12.20 6.81 -17.41
N GLU A 211 -13.53 6.59 -17.38
CA GLU A 211 -14.44 7.32 -16.50
C GLU A 211 -14.13 7.06 -15.02
N ASP A 212 -13.83 5.81 -14.64
CA ASP A 212 -13.40 5.47 -13.29
C ASP A 212 -12.09 6.20 -12.93
N ARG A 213 -11.09 6.12 -13.82
CA ARG A 213 -9.79 6.77 -13.60
C ARG A 213 -9.93 8.29 -13.48
N ALA A 214 -10.69 8.92 -14.36
CA ALA A 214 -10.96 10.35 -14.33
C ALA A 214 -11.65 10.75 -13.02
N ALA A 215 -12.65 9.99 -12.58
CA ALA A 215 -13.35 10.27 -11.32
C ALA A 215 -12.43 10.17 -10.09
N LEU A 216 -11.43 9.27 -10.09
CA LEU A 216 -10.43 9.19 -9.01
C LEU A 216 -9.54 10.44 -8.99
N TRP A 217 -9.12 10.94 -10.15
CA TRP A 217 -8.35 12.21 -10.25
C TRP A 217 -9.19 13.42 -9.85
N ASP A 218 -10.43 13.50 -10.32
CA ASP A 218 -11.36 14.60 -10.04
C ASP A 218 -11.76 14.69 -8.55
N ASN A 219 -11.62 13.59 -7.81
CA ASN A 219 -11.92 13.52 -6.37
C ASN A 219 -10.66 13.18 -5.54
N LEU A 220 -9.48 13.56 -6.02
CA LEU A 220 -8.23 13.29 -5.30
C LEU A 220 -8.14 14.05 -3.97
N ASP A 221 -8.93 15.10 -3.78
CA ASP A 221 -9.14 15.81 -2.50
C ASP A 221 -9.85 14.92 -1.46
N ILE A 222 -10.65 13.95 -1.91
CA ILE A 222 -11.37 13.01 -1.04
C ILE A 222 -10.49 11.83 -0.62
N VAL A 223 -9.51 11.44 -1.45
CA VAL A 223 -8.57 10.34 -1.15
C VAL A 223 -7.71 10.71 0.06
N ASP A 224 -7.34 9.80 0.96
CA ASP A 224 -6.45 10.15 2.06
C ASP A 224 -5.01 9.70 1.81
N VAL A 225 -4.83 8.56 1.14
CA VAL A 225 -3.54 7.92 0.94
C VAL A 225 -3.36 7.46 -0.50
N ILE A 226 -2.14 7.54 -1.01
CA ILE A 226 -1.72 6.71 -2.16
C ILE A 226 -0.83 5.60 -1.62
N ALA A 227 -1.25 4.35 -1.83
CA ALA A 227 -0.53 3.14 -1.43
C ALA A 227 -0.30 2.26 -2.65
N SER A 228 0.84 1.57 -2.74
CA SER A 228 1.19 0.89 -3.98
C SER A 228 0.36 -0.37 -4.23
N ASP A 229 -0.14 -1.00 -3.17
CA ASP A 229 -0.60 -2.39 -3.18
C ASP A 229 0.44 -3.28 -3.87
N HIS A 230 1.72 -3.09 -3.50
CA HIS A 230 2.82 -3.81 -4.10
C HIS A 230 2.64 -5.31 -3.86
N ALA A 231 2.22 -6.00 -4.92
CA ALA A 231 1.81 -7.39 -4.91
C ALA A 231 2.62 -8.16 -5.97
N PRO A 232 3.93 -8.38 -5.74
CA PRO A 232 4.83 -8.99 -6.71
C PRO A 232 4.49 -10.47 -6.92
N HIS A 233 4.65 -10.88 -8.17
CA HIS A 233 4.47 -12.24 -8.70
C HIS A 233 5.47 -12.43 -9.81
N THR A 234 6.01 -13.64 -10.00
CA THR A 234 6.95 -13.86 -11.10
C THR A 234 6.21 -13.82 -12.44
N ILE A 235 6.92 -13.52 -13.54
CA ILE A 235 6.32 -13.59 -14.90
C ILE A 235 5.71 -14.97 -15.16
N ALA A 236 6.41 -16.05 -14.78
CA ALA A 236 5.91 -17.41 -14.93
C ALA A 236 4.56 -17.65 -14.23
N GLU A 237 4.32 -17.01 -13.08
CA GLU A 237 3.02 -17.10 -12.41
C GLU A 237 1.94 -16.28 -13.12
N LYS A 238 2.28 -15.07 -13.59
CA LYS A 238 1.38 -14.24 -14.38
C LYS A 238 1.04 -14.87 -15.73
N GLU A 239 1.88 -15.74 -16.27
CA GLU A 239 1.64 -16.49 -17.52
C GLU A 239 0.98 -17.86 -17.29
N SER A 240 0.76 -18.25 -16.03
CA SER A 240 0.12 -19.53 -15.71
C SER A 240 -1.37 -19.55 -16.12
N PRO A 241 -2.01 -20.74 -16.20
CA PRO A 241 -3.44 -20.84 -16.51
C PRO A 241 -4.36 -20.14 -15.51
N GLU A 242 -3.92 -20.00 -14.25
CA GLU A 242 -4.63 -19.31 -13.18
C GLU A 242 -3.74 -18.18 -12.61
N PRO A 243 -3.56 -17.08 -13.36
CA PRO A 243 -2.59 -16.07 -12.99
C PRO A 243 -3.05 -15.34 -11.72
N PRO A 244 -2.18 -15.18 -10.70
CA PRO A 244 -2.56 -14.50 -9.47
C PRO A 244 -2.75 -12.98 -9.72
N PRO A 245 -3.70 -12.33 -9.04
CA PRO A 245 -3.88 -10.90 -9.12
C PRO A 245 -2.77 -10.17 -8.36
N GLY A 246 -2.27 -9.07 -8.93
CA GLY A 246 -1.27 -8.21 -8.29
C GLY A 246 -0.22 -7.70 -9.27
N VAL A 247 0.32 -6.52 -8.95
CA VAL A 247 1.39 -5.84 -9.68
C VAL A 247 2.44 -5.28 -8.70
N PRO A 248 3.73 -5.20 -9.07
CA PRO A 248 4.71 -4.50 -8.26
C PRO A 248 4.56 -2.97 -8.40
N GLY A 249 4.57 -2.23 -7.28
CA GLY A 249 4.42 -0.76 -7.30
C GLY A 249 5.40 0.08 -6.45
N LEU A 250 6.19 -0.50 -5.55
CA LEU A 250 7.07 0.26 -4.63
C LEU A 250 8.01 1.24 -5.34
N GLU A 251 8.65 0.82 -6.43
CA GLU A 251 9.64 1.64 -7.16
C GLU A 251 9.02 2.59 -8.20
N THR A 252 7.74 2.41 -8.52
CA THR A 252 7.06 3.17 -9.58
C THR A 252 6.08 4.20 -9.05
N THR A 253 5.62 4.05 -7.80
CA THR A 253 4.65 4.93 -7.16
C THR A 253 5.11 6.39 -7.19
N LEU A 254 6.26 6.69 -6.59
CA LEU A 254 6.73 8.07 -6.54
C LEU A 254 7.08 8.65 -7.93
N PRO A 255 7.81 7.95 -8.83
CA PRO A 255 8.05 8.47 -10.18
C PRO A 255 6.79 8.81 -10.98
N LEU A 256 5.73 7.99 -10.88
CA LEU A 256 4.44 8.28 -11.51
C LEU A 256 3.81 9.56 -10.93
N LEU A 257 3.85 9.72 -9.61
CA LEU A 257 3.28 10.89 -8.94
C LEU A 257 4.11 12.15 -9.19
N LEU A 258 5.44 12.07 -9.21
CA LEU A 258 6.31 13.18 -9.60
C LEU A 258 6.02 13.61 -11.04
N THR A 259 5.78 12.66 -11.94
CA THR A 259 5.39 12.97 -13.32
C THR A 259 4.08 13.76 -13.32
N ALA A 260 3.07 13.33 -12.56
CA ALA A 260 1.82 14.06 -12.40
C ALA A 260 2.01 15.46 -11.77
N VAL A 261 2.96 15.62 -10.85
CA VAL A 261 3.29 16.93 -10.27
C VAL A 261 3.90 17.86 -11.30
N VAL A 262 4.91 17.38 -12.03
CA VAL A 262 5.60 18.17 -13.05
C VAL A 262 4.68 18.53 -14.22
N ASP A 263 3.72 17.66 -14.54
CA ASP A 263 2.69 17.92 -15.56
C ASP A 263 1.53 18.79 -15.04
N GLY A 264 1.57 19.26 -13.78
CA GLY A 264 0.59 20.16 -13.19
C GLY A 264 -0.74 19.51 -12.79
N ARG A 265 -0.80 18.18 -12.75
CA ARG A 265 -1.99 17.41 -12.35
C ARG A 265 -2.08 17.18 -10.84
N LEU A 266 -0.96 17.27 -10.13
CA LEU A 266 -0.84 17.09 -8.68
C LEU A 266 0.03 18.21 -8.10
N SER A 267 -0.29 18.75 -6.92
CA SER A 267 0.61 19.68 -6.24
C SER A 267 1.65 18.95 -5.38
N TRP A 268 2.77 19.62 -5.07
CA TRP A 268 3.78 19.08 -4.17
C TRP A 268 3.24 18.85 -2.77
N GLU A 269 2.43 19.78 -2.27
CA GLU A 269 1.78 19.68 -0.96
C GLU A 269 0.88 18.45 -0.92
N ARG A 270 0.08 18.23 -1.97
CA ARG A 270 -0.84 17.12 -2.02
C ARG A 270 -0.14 15.77 -2.15
N LEU A 271 0.96 15.71 -2.90
CA LEU A 271 1.84 14.54 -2.93
C LEU A 271 2.33 14.17 -1.52
N ILE A 272 2.82 15.16 -0.76
CA ILE A 272 3.33 14.97 0.60
C ILE A 272 2.23 14.48 1.55
N GLU A 273 1.04 15.09 1.48
CA GLU A 273 -0.12 14.68 2.27
C GLU A 273 -0.49 13.22 2.00
N LEU A 274 -0.65 12.85 0.72
CA LEU A 274 -1.10 11.53 0.29
C LEU A 274 -0.12 10.39 0.60
N THR A 275 1.17 10.69 0.69
CA THR A 275 2.21 9.64 0.72
C THR A 275 3.07 9.66 1.99
N SER A 276 2.97 10.70 2.83
CA SER A 276 3.74 10.79 4.07
C SER A 276 2.88 11.21 5.26
N GLU A 277 2.16 12.34 5.17
CA GLU A 277 1.51 12.92 6.35
C GLU A 277 0.23 12.21 6.75
N ASN A 278 -0.67 11.93 5.80
CA ASN A 278 -1.88 11.18 6.08
C ASN A 278 -1.58 9.73 6.47
N PRO A 279 -0.70 8.98 5.78
CA PRO A 279 -0.23 7.68 6.26
C PRO A 279 0.23 7.72 7.72
N ALA A 280 1.10 8.67 8.08
CA ALA A 280 1.59 8.78 9.45
C ALA A 280 0.47 9.07 10.45
N ARG A 281 -0.43 10.00 10.12
CA ARG A 281 -1.57 10.38 10.98
C ARG A 281 -2.58 9.25 11.16
N ILE A 282 -2.95 8.55 10.09
CA ILE A 282 -3.99 7.52 10.10
C ILE A 282 -3.51 6.28 10.88
N PHE A 283 -2.24 5.90 10.70
CA PHE A 283 -1.68 4.68 11.31
C PHE A 283 -0.88 4.94 12.59
N GLY A 284 -0.86 6.18 13.09
CA GLY A 284 -0.21 6.56 14.35
C GLY A 284 1.31 6.44 14.32
N LEU A 285 1.93 6.69 13.17
CA LEU A 285 3.37 6.54 12.96
C LEU A 285 4.11 7.83 13.32
N LYS A 286 5.27 7.69 13.97
CA LYS A 286 6.15 8.82 14.29
C LYS A 286 7.02 9.17 13.08
N ARG A 287 7.09 10.46 12.75
CA ARG A 287 8.01 10.98 11.73
C ARG A 287 9.34 11.41 12.40
N ASP A 288 10.45 11.14 11.73
CA ASP A 288 11.80 11.59 12.12
C ASP A 288 12.28 12.59 11.08
N GLU A 289 12.64 13.80 11.49
CA GLU A 289 13.12 14.87 10.57
C GLU A 289 14.42 14.48 9.85
N ARG A 290 15.18 13.53 10.40
CA ARG A 290 16.39 12.97 9.77
C ARG A 290 16.07 11.86 8.77
N THR A 291 14.79 11.57 8.56
CA THR A 291 14.29 10.64 7.54
C THR A 291 13.59 11.44 6.44
N TYR A 292 14.27 11.57 5.30
CA TYR A 292 13.79 12.34 4.16
C TYR A 292 14.39 11.79 2.86
N ILE A 293 13.84 12.21 1.74
CA ILE A 293 14.33 11.86 0.41
C ILE A 293 14.75 13.11 -0.33
N GLU A 294 15.65 12.94 -1.30
CA GLU A 294 15.98 13.96 -2.28
C GLU A 294 15.56 13.48 -3.64
N VAL A 295 14.79 14.30 -4.36
CA VAL A 295 14.35 14.01 -5.73
C VAL A 295 14.91 15.03 -6.70
N ASP A 296 15.21 14.63 -7.92
CA ASP A 296 15.48 15.53 -9.04
C ASP A 296 14.22 15.60 -9.92
N PRO A 297 13.42 16.69 -9.88
CA PRO A 297 12.21 16.83 -10.67
C PRO A 297 12.48 17.03 -12.17
N ASP A 298 13.69 17.44 -12.54
CA ASP A 298 14.05 17.75 -13.92
C ASP A 298 14.51 16.51 -14.70
N ASP A 299 14.87 15.43 -14.00
CA ASP A 299 15.30 14.19 -14.63
C ASP A 299 14.15 13.52 -15.41
N ARG A 300 14.49 12.95 -16.57
CA ARG A 300 13.56 12.29 -17.48
C ARG A 300 14.14 10.98 -17.96
N TYR A 301 13.37 9.90 -17.82
CA TYR A 301 13.80 8.57 -18.24
C TYR A 301 12.64 7.69 -18.67
N VAL A 302 12.95 6.60 -19.36
CA VAL A 302 11.98 5.56 -19.70
C VAL A 302 12.06 4.47 -18.65
N LEU A 303 10.92 4.11 -18.06
CA LEU A 303 10.86 3.06 -17.04
C LEU A 303 11.18 1.70 -17.66
N ASN A 304 12.07 0.96 -17.01
CA ASN A 304 12.47 -0.40 -17.38
C ASN A 304 12.41 -1.32 -16.15
N GLY A 305 11.49 -2.29 -16.18
CA GLY A 305 11.22 -3.25 -15.11
C GLY A 305 12.42 -4.11 -14.73
N SER A 306 13.30 -4.43 -15.69
CA SER A 306 14.50 -5.25 -15.44
C SER A 306 15.57 -4.55 -14.58
N SER A 307 15.47 -3.23 -14.43
CA SER A 307 16.37 -2.42 -13.59
C SER A 307 15.90 -2.24 -12.15
N LEU A 308 14.66 -2.66 -11.86
CA LEU A 308 14.03 -2.54 -10.55
C LEU A 308 14.65 -3.53 -9.54
N LYS A 309 14.59 -3.20 -8.25
CA LYS A 309 15.10 -4.01 -7.15
C LYS A 309 14.13 -5.11 -6.70
N THR A 310 12.83 -4.96 -6.99
CA THR A 310 11.85 -6.03 -6.75
C THR A 310 12.25 -7.32 -7.46
N LYS A 311 12.15 -8.48 -6.79
CA LYS A 311 12.57 -9.77 -7.36
C LYS A 311 11.86 -10.14 -8.66
N CYS A 312 10.62 -9.69 -8.82
CA CYS A 312 9.83 -10.08 -9.98
C CYS A 312 10.34 -9.48 -11.30
N GLY A 313 11.10 -8.36 -11.25
CA GLY A 313 11.82 -7.81 -12.41
C GLY A 313 10.94 -7.35 -13.56
N TRP A 314 9.66 -7.03 -13.32
CA TRP A 314 8.74 -6.48 -14.31
C TRP A 314 7.87 -5.38 -13.70
N THR A 315 7.14 -4.63 -14.54
CA THR A 315 6.20 -3.60 -14.10
C THR A 315 5.10 -3.39 -15.14
N PRO A 316 3.84 -3.10 -14.74
CA PRO A 316 2.78 -2.81 -15.71
C PRO A 316 2.97 -1.44 -16.41
N PHE A 317 3.91 -0.63 -15.93
CA PHE A 317 4.22 0.71 -16.44
C PHE A 317 5.43 0.71 -17.40
N GLU A 318 5.84 -0.47 -17.89
CA GLU A 318 6.99 -0.64 -18.78
C GLU A 318 6.94 0.32 -19.98
N GLY A 319 8.06 0.99 -20.26
CA GLY A 319 8.17 1.92 -21.40
C GLY A 319 7.55 3.30 -21.19
N MET A 320 6.88 3.56 -20.05
CA MET A 320 6.39 4.90 -19.74
C MET A 320 7.55 5.87 -19.50
N THR A 321 7.41 7.09 -20.01
CA THR A 321 8.33 8.19 -19.70
C THR A 321 7.99 8.75 -18.32
N MET A 322 8.95 8.71 -17.41
CA MET A 322 8.86 9.33 -16.08
C MET A 322 9.58 10.68 -16.07
N ARG A 323 9.07 11.60 -15.25
CA ARG A 323 9.68 12.88 -14.91
C ARG A 323 9.79 12.98 -13.39
N GLY A 324 10.99 13.25 -12.90
CA GLY A 324 11.29 13.14 -11.48
C GLY A 324 11.92 11.80 -11.11
N ARG A 325 13.05 11.83 -10.42
CA ARG A 325 13.74 10.63 -9.93
C ARG A 325 14.15 10.78 -8.47
N VAL A 326 14.06 9.70 -7.69
CA VAL A 326 14.71 9.59 -6.37
C VAL A 326 16.22 9.57 -6.55
N VAL A 327 16.91 10.55 -5.96
CA VAL A 327 18.38 10.66 -6.01
C VAL A 327 18.99 10.08 -4.74
N ARG A 328 18.44 10.44 -3.57
CA ARG A 328 18.92 9.95 -2.27
C ARG A 328 17.76 9.66 -1.32
N VAL A 329 17.99 8.72 -0.41
CA VAL A 329 17.12 8.47 0.74
C VAL A 329 17.96 8.47 1.99
N TYR A 330 17.56 9.27 2.97
CA TYR A 330 18.08 9.26 4.32
C TYR A 330 17.06 8.59 5.24
N LEU A 331 17.49 7.60 6.00
CA LEU A 331 16.66 6.91 6.99
C LEU A 331 17.32 7.03 8.36
N ARG A 332 16.67 7.75 9.28
CA ARG A 332 17.16 8.03 10.64
C ARG A 332 18.58 8.63 10.63
N GLY A 333 18.86 9.50 9.66
CA GLY A 333 20.15 10.15 9.46
C GLY A 333 21.20 9.34 8.69
N ALA A 334 20.95 8.07 8.36
CA ALA A 334 21.85 7.28 7.53
C ALA A 334 21.48 7.40 6.04
N LEU A 335 22.47 7.57 5.17
CA LEU A 335 22.27 7.51 3.72
C LEU A 335 21.94 6.06 3.33
N ALA A 336 20.67 5.79 3.05
CA ALA A 336 20.12 4.46 2.82
C ALA A 336 20.09 4.07 1.34
N TYR A 337 19.93 5.06 0.45
CA TYR A 337 19.98 4.88 -1.00
C TYR A 337 20.64 6.09 -1.65
N ALA A 338 21.49 5.85 -2.64
CA ALA A 338 22.04 6.87 -3.52
C ALA A 338 22.46 6.24 -4.85
N ASP A 339 22.35 7.00 -5.94
CA ASP A 339 22.94 6.66 -7.24
C ASP A 339 22.55 5.25 -7.76
N GLY A 340 21.29 4.85 -7.56
CA GLY A 340 20.79 3.54 -8.01
C GLY A 340 21.12 2.36 -7.07
N GLN A 341 21.76 2.62 -5.93
CA GLN A 341 22.22 1.60 -4.99
C GLN A 341 21.61 1.78 -3.60
N VAL A 342 21.19 0.65 -3.00
CA VAL A 342 20.81 0.60 -1.58
C VAL A 342 22.07 0.34 -0.76
N LEU A 343 22.34 1.23 0.20
CA LEU A 343 23.60 1.27 0.95
C LEU A 343 23.49 0.67 2.35
N VAL A 344 22.29 0.66 2.92
CA VAL A 344 22.02 0.00 4.21
C VAL A 344 21.88 -1.51 4.04
N GLN A 345 22.40 -2.26 5.02
CA GLN A 345 22.38 -3.72 5.02
C GLN A 345 20.99 -4.27 5.41
N PRO A 346 20.69 -5.54 5.08
CA PRO A 346 19.53 -6.24 5.65
C PRO A 346 19.55 -6.17 7.18
N GLY A 347 18.39 -5.97 7.79
CA GLY A 347 18.23 -5.83 9.24
C GLY A 347 18.48 -4.41 9.77
N PHE A 348 18.72 -3.43 8.89
CA PHE A 348 18.80 -2.02 9.28
C PHE A 348 17.44 -1.45 9.71
N GLY A 349 16.35 -1.92 9.10
CA GLY A 349 14.98 -1.49 9.37
C GLY A 349 14.52 -1.79 10.79
N ARG A 350 13.64 -0.95 11.34
CA ARG A 350 13.05 -1.12 12.67
C ARG A 350 11.55 -1.38 12.59
N ALA A 351 11.06 -2.21 13.51
CA ALA A 351 9.63 -2.36 13.74
C ALA A 351 9.02 -1.04 14.27
N LEU A 352 7.85 -0.68 13.75
CA LEU A 352 7.14 0.57 14.08
C LEU A 352 6.20 0.44 15.29
N PHE A 353 5.88 -0.78 15.73
CA PHE A 353 4.88 -1.08 16.76
C PHE A 353 5.42 -2.02 17.84
#